data_AF-A0A0F2QZL1-F1
#
_entry.id   AF-A0A0F2QZL1-F1
#
_cell.length_a   1.000
_cell.length_b   1.000
_cell.length_c   1.000
_cell.angle_alpha   90.00
_cell.angle_beta   90.00
_cell.angle_gamma   90.00
#
_symmetry.space_group_name_H-M   'P 1'
#
loop_
_entity.id
_entity.type
_entity.pdbx_description
1 polymer ?
#
loop_
_entity_poly.entity_id
_entity_poly.type
_entity_poly.pdbx_seq_one_letter_code
_entity_poly.pdbx_strand_id
1 'polypeptide(L)' 'MKVGDRGYMKTIIDREKLMTLKTCAACGQPFNLGDPVVLACGAWEGPPKLIHEGEAVYDEETATYVERRCYAARKG' A
#
# COMPACT_ATOMS: atom_id res chain seq x y z
N MET A 1 -3.55 4.86 -13.50
CA MET A 1 -3.84 5.62 -12.26
C MET A 1 -2.49 6.04 -11.67
N LYS A 2 -2.20 7.34 -11.52
CA LYS A 2 -0.98 7.81 -10.84
C LYS A 2 -1.33 8.02 -9.37
N VAL A 3 -0.72 7.24 -8.49
CA VAL A 3 -0.99 7.28 -7.05
C VAL A 3 -0.21 8.41 -6.35
N GLY A 4 0.93 8.86 -6.90
CA GLY A 4 1.58 10.09 -6.43
C GLY A 4 2.91 10.46 -7.08
N ASP A 5 3.63 11.37 -6.41
CA ASP A 5 4.79 12.12 -6.93
C ASP A 5 6.09 11.30 -7.02
N ARG A 6 6.08 10.06 -6.50
CA ARG A 6 7.26 9.16 -6.43
C ARG A 6 7.13 7.93 -7.32
N GLY A 7 6.09 7.86 -8.15
CA GLY A 7 5.85 6.80 -9.12
C GLY A 7 4.36 6.50 -9.31
N TYR A 8 4.04 5.61 -10.26
CA TYR A 8 2.64 5.27 -10.55
C TYR A 8 1.91 4.61 -9.38
N MET A 9 2.63 3.91 -8.51
CA MET A 9 2.07 3.13 -7.39
C MET A 9 2.61 3.57 -6.02
N LYS A 10 3.45 4.61 -5.96
CA LYS A 10 4.05 5.10 -4.71
C LYS A 10 3.70 6.56 -4.46
N THR A 11 3.42 6.89 -3.22
CA THR A 11 3.18 8.27 -2.78
C THR A 11 3.64 8.45 -1.34
N ILE A 12 3.65 9.70 -0.91
CA ILE A 12 3.69 10.06 0.50
C ILE A 12 2.29 10.40 0.98
N ILE A 13 2.03 10.08 2.25
CA ILE A 13 0.86 10.59 2.96
C ILE A 13 1.03 12.10 3.13
N ASP A 14 0.24 12.86 2.37
CA ASP A 14 0.07 14.30 2.54
C ASP A 14 -1.14 14.59 3.44
N ARG A 15 -1.44 15.88 3.63
CA ARG A 15 -2.55 16.34 4.47
C ARG A 15 -3.90 15.82 3.98
N GLU A 16 -4.15 15.78 2.68
CA GLU A 16 -5.44 15.35 2.13
C GLU A 16 -5.63 13.84 2.31
N LYS A 17 -4.59 13.06 2.03
CA LYS A 17 -4.57 11.61 2.24
C LYS A 17 -4.75 11.27 3.71
N LEU A 18 -4.11 11.99 4.63
CA LEU A 18 -4.26 11.76 6.08
C LEU A 18 -5.70 11.99 6.59
N MET A 19 -6.47 12.87 5.94
CA MET A 19 -7.88 13.10 6.30
C MET A 19 -8.81 11.97 5.85
N THR A 20 -8.40 11.19 4.85
CA THR A 20 -9.21 10.10 4.26
C THR A 20 -8.77 8.71 4.70
N LEU A 21 -7.46 8.52 4.87
CA LEU A 21 -6.82 7.27 5.25
C LEU A 21 -6.57 7.26 6.76
N LYS A 22 -7.30 6.40 7.48
CA LYS A 22 -7.17 6.30 8.94
C LYS A 22 -6.06 5.35 9.35
N THR A 23 -6.14 4.10 8.90
CA THR A 23 -5.24 3.03 9.30
C THR A 23 -4.79 2.21 8.11
N CYS A 24 -3.57 1.72 8.19
CA CYS A 24 -3.00 0.81 7.20
C CYS A 24 -3.69 -0.55 7.27
N ALA A 25 -4.20 -1.02 6.13
CA ALA A 25 -4.90 -2.30 6.06
C ALA A 25 -3.97 -3.51 6.32
N ALA A 26 -2.65 -3.35 6.20
CA ALA A 26 -1.68 -4.42 6.38
C ALA A 26 -1.18 -4.53 7.85
N CYS A 27 -0.70 -3.43 8.44
CA CYS A 27 -0.15 -3.45 9.80
C CYS A 27 -1.13 -2.98 10.90
N GLY A 28 -2.28 -2.40 10.53
CA GLY A 28 -3.28 -1.87 11.46
C GLY A 28 -2.88 -0.56 12.16
N GLN A 29 -1.67 -0.04 11.92
CA GLN A 29 -1.22 1.22 12.49
C GLN A 29 -1.83 2.43 11.74
N PRO A 30 -2.05 3.57 12.42
CA PRO A 30 -2.47 4.79 11.75
C PRO A 30 -1.41 5.29 10.76
N PHE A 31 -1.86 6.00 9.74
CA PHE A 31 -0.94 6.76 8.87
C PHE A 31 -0.51 8.05 9.55
N ASN A 32 0.72 8.48 9.28
CA ASN A 32 1.24 9.78 9.68
C ASN A 32 1.64 10.60 8.46
N LEU A 33 1.64 11.93 8.62
CA LEU A 33 2.11 12.84 7.57
C LEU A 33 3.58 12.52 7.24
N GLY A 34 3.88 12.34 5.95
CA GLY A 34 5.23 11.98 5.51
C GLY A 34 5.47 10.48 5.33
N ASP A 35 4.55 9.61 5.77
CA ASP A 35 4.71 8.16 5.65
C ASP A 35 4.80 7.74 4.17
N PRO A 36 5.81 6.92 3.80
CA PRO A 36 5.88 6.31 2.49
C PRO A 36 4.85 5.18 2.37
N VAL A 37 4.00 5.28 1.35
CA VAL A 37 2.94 4.32 1.10
C VAL A 37 2.90 3.90 -0.36
N VAL A 38 2.44 2.67 -0.57
CA VAL A 38 2.29 2.07 -1.90
C VAL A 38 0.88 1.54 -2.08
N LEU A 39 0.38 1.61 -3.31
CA LEU A 39 -0.89 1.02 -3.68
C LEU A 39 -0.67 -0.48 -3.89
N ALA A 40 -1.17 -1.29 -2.96
CA ALA A 40 -0.99 -2.73 -2.97
C ALA A 40 -2.33 -3.48 -3.08
N CYS A 41 -2.28 -4.71 -3.58
CA CYS A 41 -3.32 -5.71 -3.42
C CYS A 41 -3.09 -6.51 -2.12
N GLY A 42 -4.12 -6.99 -1.46
CA GLY A 42 -3.96 -7.79 -0.25
C GLY A 42 -5.19 -8.62 0.10
N ALA A 43 -5.17 -9.27 1.26
CA ALA A 43 -6.24 -10.17 1.73
C ALA A 43 -7.52 -9.44 2.21
N TRP A 44 -7.71 -8.19 1.82
CA TRP A 44 -8.94 -7.43 2.09
C TRP A 44 -9.89 -7.49 0.91
N GLU A 45 -11.18 -7.34 1.19
CA GLU A 45 -12.19 -7.22 0.15
C GLU A 45 -12.09 -5.87 -0.57
N GLY A 46 -12.26 -5.90 -1.89
CA GLY A 46 -12.37 -4.72 -2.75
C GLY A 46 -11.06 -4.32 -3.46
N PRO A 47 -10.95 -3.05 -3.88
CA PRO A 47 -9.84 -2.59 -4.71
C PRO A 47 -8.50 -2.52 -3.94
N PRO A 48 -7.37 -2.32 -4.66
CA PRO A 48 -6.08 -2.04 -4.05
C PRO A 48 -6.14 -0.86 -3.06
N LYS A 49 -5.40 -0.95 -1.97
CA LYS A 49 -5.37 0.06 -0.91
C LYS A 49 -3.95 0.58 -0.72
N LEU A 50 -3.85 1.83 -0.25
CA LEU A 50 -2.59 2.36 0.23
C LEU A 50 -2.22 1.66 1.53
N ILE A 51 -1.02 1.10 1.58
CA ILE A 51 -0.42 0.53 2.78
C ILE A 51 0.99 1.09 2.94
N HIS A 52 1.53 1.02 4.16
CA HIS A 52 2.94 1.38 4.40
C HIS A 52 3.84 0.60 3.44
N GLU A 53 4.81 1.29 2.85
CA GLU A 53 5.73 0.68 1.86
C GLU A 53 6.42 -0.56 2.44
N GLY A 54 6.77 -0.50 3.73
CA GLY A 54 7.36 -1.62 4.46
C GLY A 54 6.43 -2.82 4.69
N GLU A 55 5.16 -2.77 4.30
CA GLU A 55 4.20 -3.89 4.39
C GLU A 55 3.88 -4.51 3.03
N ALA A 56 4.50 -4.02 1.97
CA ALA A 56 4.29 -4.52 0.61
C ALA A 56 5.57 -5.14 0.02
N VAL A 57 5.39 -6.04 -0.94
CA VAL A 57 6.43 -6.59 -1.80
C VAL A 57 6.06 -6.22 -3.24
N TYR A 58 7.04 -5.80 -4.03
CA TYR A 58 6.82 -5.61 -5.46
C TYR A 58 6.84 -6.97 -6.15
N ASP A 59 5.73 -7.32 -6.78
CA ASP A 59 5.58 -8.54 -7.56
C ASP A 59 5.90 -8.24 -9.03
N GLU A 60 7.05 -8.72 -9.50
CA GLU A 60 7.54 -8.46 -10.86
C GLU A 60 6.67 -9.13 -11.93
N GLU A 61 6.00 -10.25 -11.60
CA GLU A 61 5.14 -10.98 -12.55
C GLU A 61 3.90 -10.17 -12.93
N THR A 62 3.31 -9.49 -11.94
CA THR A 62 2.12 -8.66 -12.14
C THR A 62 2.45 -7.17 -12.25
N ALA A 63 3.71 -6.80 -12.06
CA ALA A 63 4.20 -5.43 -11.98
C ALA A 63 3.44 -4.56 -10.95
N THR A 64 2.94 -5.17 -9.86
CA THR A 64 2.15 -4.49 -8.81
C THR A 64 2.72 -4.72 -7.42
N TYR A 65 2.33 -3.90 -6.44
CA TYR A 65 2.61 -4.20 -5.03
C TYR A 65 1.58 -5.19 -4.47
N VAL A 66 2.05 -6.16 -3.71
CA VAL A 66 1.22 -7.13 -2.98
C VAL A 66 1.58 -7.04 -1.50
N GLU A 67 0.58 -7.06 -0.64
CA GLU A 67 0.75 -7.11 0.81
C GLU A 67 1.60 -8.32 1.19
N ARG A 68 2.59 -8.12 2.08
CA ARG A 68 3.66 -9.09 2.34
C ARG A 68 3.12 -10.46 2.77
N ARG A 69 2.11 -10.53 3.64
CA ARG A 69 1.56 -11.80 4.11
C ARG A 69 0.77 -12.50 3.01
N CYS A 70 0.01 -11.76 2.21
CA CYS A 70 -0.68 -12.26 1.04
C CYS A 70 0.31 -12.82 0.00
N TYR A 71 1.42 -12.10 -0.25
CA TYR A 71 2.47 -12.56 -1.16
C TYR A 71 3.13 -13.85 -0.65
N ALA A 72 3.44 -13.92 0.65
CA ALA A 72 4.00 -15.13 1.26
C ALA A 72 3.04 -16.33 1.17
N ALA A 73 1.74 -16.11 1.40
CA ALA A 73 0.72 -17.15 1.31
C ALA A 73 0.51 -17.67 -0.12
N ARG A 74 0.81 -16.88 -1.17
CA ARG A 74 0.76 -17.33 -2.57
C ARG A 74 1.93 -18.20 -2.98
N LYS A 75 3.05 -18.14 -2.26
CA LYS A 75 4.28 -18.90 -2.55
C LYS A 75 4.44 -20.17 -1.71
N GLY A 76 3.56 -20.41 -0.75
CA GLY A 76 3.48 -21.67 0.02
C GLY A 76 2.42 -22.59 -0.56
#